data_AF-A0A402AVK9-F1
#
_entry.id   AF-A0A402AVK9-F1
#
_cell.length_a   1.000
_cell.length_b   1.000
_cell.length_c   1.000
_cell.angle_alpha   90.00
_cell.angle_beta   90.00
_cell.angle_gamma   90.00
#
_symmetry.space_group_name_H-M   'P 1'
#
loop_
_entity.id
_entity.type
_entity.pdbx_description
1 polymer ?
#
loop_
_entity_poly.entity_id
_entity_poly.type
_entity_poly.pdbx_seq_one_letter_code
_entity_poly.pdbx_strand_id
1 'polypeptide(L)' 'MTADGTTTTQTVNASYNDTGQVTTLNYPNGELVTSQYNNNDYLQQMLVQAYR' A
#
# COMPACT_ATOMS: atom_id res chain seq x y z
N MET A 1 11.07 21.42 -22.99
CA MET A 1 11.24 20.55 -21.81
C MET A 1 11.34 19.13 -22.32
N THR A 2 12.52 18.53 -22.25
CA THR A 2 12.72 17.10 -22.52
C THR A 2 12.52 16.36 -21.20
N ALA A 3 11.74 15.29 -21.16
CA ALA A 3 11.73 14.39 -20.01
C ALA A 3 13.10 13.71 -19.92
N ASP A 4 13.74 13.71 -18.75
CA ASP A 4 15.14 13.31 -18.55
C ASP A 4 15.42 11.80 -18.71
N GLY A 5 14.45 11.04 -19.25
CA GLY A 5 14.62 9.65 -19.65
C GLY A 5 14.86 8.66 -18.51
N THR A 6 14.75 9.07 -17.25
CA THR A 6 15.06 8.21 -16.11
C THR A 6 13.88 7.32 -15.73
N THR A 7 14.13 6.03 -15.65
CA THR A 7 13.21 5.06 -15.04
C THR A 7 13.56 4.93 -13.56
N THR A 8 12.56 5.02 -12.69
CA THR A 8 12.72 4.74 -11.25
C THR A 8 11.99 3.45 -10.91
N THR A 9 12.69 2.49 -10.33
CA THR A 9 12.10 1.27 -9.77
C THR A 9 11.85 1.47 -8.27
N GLN A 10 10.65 1.12 -7.83
CA GLN A 10 10.24 1.16 -6.43
C GLN A 10 9.69 -0.20 -6.03
N THR A 11 10.14 -0.74 -4.90
CA THR A 11 9.64 -1.99 -4.33
C THR A 11 8.66 -1.67 -3.22
N VAL A 12 7.44 -2.19 -3.33
CA VAL A 12 6.40 -2.10 -2.30
C VAL A 12 6.23 -3.48 -1.69
N ASN A 13 6.21 -3.55 -0.35
CA ASN A 13 5.94 -4.80 0.36
C ASN A 13 4.46 -4.88 0.70
N ALA A 14 3.80 -5.98 0.33
CA ALA A 14 2.40 -6.23 0.62
C ALA A 14 2.24 -7.37 1.64
N SER A 15 1.30 -7.21 2.56
CA SER A 15 0.85 -8.30 3.44
C SER A 15 -0.61 -8.62 3.15
N TYR A 16 -0.95 -9.89 3.30
CA TYR A 16 -2.26 -10.43 2.98
C TYR A 16 -2.85 -11.15 4.20
N ASN A 17 -4.17 -11.10 4.36
CA ASN A 17 -4.85 -12.01 5.28
C ASN A 17 -5.08 -13.39 4.65
N ASP A 18 -5.67 -14.31 5.41
CA ASP A 18 -5.91 -15.69 4.99
C ASP A 18 -6.88 -15.82 3.79
N THR A 19 -7.68 -14.78 3.51
CA THR A 19 -8.57 -14.73 2.33
C THR A 19 -7.92 -14.10 1.10
N GLY A 20 -6.64 -13.70 1.20
CA GLY A 20 -5.86 -13.13 0.10
C GLY A 20 -6.11 -11.62 -0.12
N GLN A 21 -6.76 -10.94 0.82
CA GLN A 21 -6.95 -9.49 0.77
C GLN A 21 -5.72 -8.77 1.33
N VAL A 22 -5.34 -7.66 0.70
CA VAL A 22 -4.20 -6.84 1.15
C VAL A 22 -4.55 -6.13 2.44
N THR A 23 -3.83 -6.41 3.53
CA THR A 23 -4.02 -5.72 4.82
C THR A 23 -3.00 -4.61 5.03
N THR A 24 -1.85 -4.65 4.35
CA THR A 24 -0.81 -3.63 4.47
C THR A 24 -0.05 -3.44 3.17
N LEU A 25 0.23 -2.18 2.82
CA LEU A 25 1.21 -1.79 1.81
C LEU A 25 2.26 -0.89 2.47
N ASN A 26 3.53 -1.28 2.38
CA ASN A 26 4.66 -0.50 2.86
C ASN A 26 5.45 0.04 1.66
N TYR A 27 5.37 1.36 1.47
CA TYR A 27 6.03 2.05 0.37
C TYR A 27 7.47 2.45 0.74
N PRO A 28 8.37 2.57 -0.25
CA PRO A 28 9.79 2.88 0.01
C PRO A 28 10.03 4.29 0.55
N ASN A 29 9.05 5.20 0.44
CA ASN A 29 9.07 6.51 1.06
C ASN A 29 8.70 6.46 2.57
N GLY A 30 8.46 5.27 3.12
CA GLY A 30 8.03 5.06 4.51
C GLY A 30 6.53 5.20 4.73
N GLU A 31 5.75 5.55 3.71
CA GLU A 31 4.29 5.58 3.83
C GLU A 31 3.74 4.17 4.05
N LEU A 32 2.86 4.05 5.04
CA LEU A 32 2.18 2.80 5.37
C LEU A 32 0.68 2.96 5.11
N VAL A 33 0.13 2.06 4.29
CA VAL A 33 -1.32 1.94 4.09
C VAL A 33 -1.80 0.66 4.76
N THR A 34 -2.82 0.76 5.61
CA THR A 34 -3.46 -0.40 6.24
C THR A 34 -4.93 -0.47 5.91
N SER A 35 -5.41 -1.66 5.55
CA SER A 35 -6.79 -1.93 5.17
C SER A 35 -7.43 -2.94 6.12
N GLN A 36 -8.71 -2.72 6.45
CA GLN A 36 -9.52 -3.64 7.24
C GLN A 36 -10.80 -3.99 6.49
N TYR A 37 -11.17 -5.26 6.53
CA TYR A 37 -12.34 -5.82 5.87
C TYR A 37 -13.29 -6.37 6.91
N ASN A 38 -14.59 -6.29 6.63
CA ASN A 38 -15.60 -6.95 7.46
C ASN A 38 -15.73 -8.44 7.07
N ASN A 39 -16.56 -9.18 7.83
CA ASN A 39 -16.76 -10.61 7.63
C ASN A 39 -17.41 -10.99 6.29
N ASN A 40 -17.94 -10.02 5.53
CA ASN A 40 -18.49 -10.22 4.20
C ASN A 40 -17.50 -9.78 3.10
N ASP A 41 -16.21 -9.68 3.44
CA ASP A 41 -15.12 -9.31 2.53
C ASP A 41 -15.20 -7.88 1.96
N TYR A 42 -16.02 -7.01 2.54
CA TYR A 42 -16.08 -5.60 2.15
C TYR A 42 -15.05 -4.77 2.91
N LEU A 43 -14.33 -3.91 2.19
CA LEU A 43 -13.44 -2.92 2.78
C LEU A 43 -14.23 -2.00 3.71
N GLN A 44 -13.85 -2.00 4.99
CA GLN A 44 -14.47 -1.19 6.02
C GLN A 44 -13.65 0.07 6.31
N GLN A 45 -12.33 -0.05 6.31
CA GLN A 45 -11.44 1.05 6.66
C GLN A 45 -10.14 0.98 5.87
N MET A 46 -9.62 2.15 5.51
CA MET A 46 -8.29 2.34 4.98
C MET A 46 -7.64 3.53 5.68
N LEU A 47 -6.44 3.32 6.21
CA LEU A 47 -5.65 4.36 6.87
C LEU A 47 -4.35 4.54 6.12
N VAL A 48 -3.94 5.81 5.97
CA VAL A 48 -2.65 6.19 5.43
C VAL A 48 -1.86 6.87 6.54
N GLN A 49 -0.69 6.32 6.85
CA GLN A 49 0.26 6.92 7.78
C GLN A 49 1.49 7.38 7.01
N ALA A 50 1.63 8.70 6.87
CA ALA A 50 2.84 9.33 6.36
C ALA A 50 3.74 9.72 7.55
N TYR A 51 5.00 9.31 7.52
CA TYR A 51 6.01 9.85 8.44
C TYR A 51 6.34 11.29 7.99
N ARG A 52 6.23 12.24 8.94
CA ARG A 52 6.49 13.67 8.74
C ARG A 52 7.82 14.06 9.36
#